data_AF-A0A2V3U0T5-F1
#
_entry.id   AF-A0A2V3U0T5-F1
#
_cell.length_a   1.000
_cell.length_b   1.000
_cell.length_c   1.000
_cell.angle_alpha   90.00
_cell.angle_beta   90.00
_cell.angle_gamma   90.00
#
_symmetry.space_group_name_H-M   'P 1'
#
loop_
_entity.id
_entity.type
_entity.pdbx_description
1 polymer ?
#
loop_
_entity_poly.entity_id
_entity_poly.type
_entity_poly.pdbx_seq_one_letter_code
_entity_poly.pdbx_strand_id
1 'polypeptide(L)'
;MSASEPTAASFDTAEVVAARRRELAVEHILFGALRHLAGRHPEMLDELEASLPHLWDRSEGTARDDEAVREIARRFIKSLRAEA
;
A
#
# COMPACT_ATOMS: atom_id res chain seq x y z
N MET A 1 23.18 31.57 -18.93
CA MET A 1 22.85 30.94 -17.63
C MET A 1 22.93 29.44 -17.86
N SER A 2 24.06 28.81 -17.49
CA SER A 2 24.17 27.35 -17.61
C SER A 2 23.33 26.72 -16.51
N ALA A 3 22.28 26.01 -16.89
CA ALA A 3 21.58 25.13 -15.97
C ALA A 3 22.60 24.06 -15.53
N SER A 4 22.98 24.06 -14.25
CA SER A 4 23.81 23.00 -13.69
C SER A 4 23.14 21.67 -13.96
N GLU A 5 23.86 20.75 -14.58
CA GLU A 5 23.36 19.39 -14.79
C GLU A 5 23.03 18.75 -13.43
N PRO A 6 21.87 18.09 -13.30
CA PRO A 6 21.50 17.40 -12.08
C PRO A 6 22.52 16.29 -11.74
N THR A 7 23.06 16.33 -10.52
CA THR A 7 23.95 15.30 -9.97
C THR A 7 23.17 14.00 -9.71
N ALA A 8 23.81 12.83 -9.79
CA ALA A 8 23.21 11.52 -9.51
C ALA A 8 22.39 11.44 -8.20
N ALA A 9 22.83 12.09 -7.12
CA ALA A 9 22.09 12.15 -5.86
C ALA A 9 20.73 12.91 -5.95
N SER A 10 20.64 13.89 -6.86
CA SER A 10 19.38 14.62 -7.12
C SER A 10 18.37 13.80 -7.92
N PHE A 11 18.87 12.91 -8.79
CA PHE A 11 18.03 11.94 -9.51
C PHE A 11 17.47 10.88 -8.56
N ASP A 12 18.28 10.33 -7.66
CA ASP A 12 17.85 9.36 -6.65
C ASP A 12 16.73 9.93 -5.76
N THR A 13 16.90 11.19 -5.31
CA THR A 13 15.84 11.89 -4.54
C THR A 13 14.56 12.07 -5.37
N ALA A 14 14.67 12.46 -6.64
CA ALA A 14 13.52 12.63 -7.51
C ALA A 14 12.78 11.30 -7.76
N GLU A 15 13.50 10.19 -7.89
CA GLU A 15 12.93 8.85 -8.04
C GLU A 15 12.22 8.38 -6.78
N VAL A 16 12.81 8.60 -5.59
CA VAL A 16 12.16 8.31 -4.30
C VAL A 16 10.89 9.14 -4.12
N VAL A 17 10.93 10.43 -4.45
CA VAL A 17 9.74 11.30 -4.40
C VAL A 17 8.66 10.82 -5.39
N ALA A 18 9.05 10.43 -6.60
CA ALA A 18 8.12 9.91 -7.60
C ALA A 18 7.51 8.58 -7.17
N ALA A 19 8.29 7.67 -6.58
CA ALA A 19 7.82 6.41 -6.01
C ALA A 19 6.78 6.67 -4.92
N ARG A 20 7.08 7.57 -3.97
CA ARG A 20 6.15 7.92 -2.89
C ARG A 20 4.84 8.54 -3.41
N ARG A 21 4.91 9.38 -4.46
CA ARG A 21 3.71 9.94 -5.09
C ARG A 21 2.85 8.86 -5.77
N ARG A 22 3.49 7.89 -6.44
CA ARG A 22 2.79 6.74 -7.03
C ARG A 22 2.14 5.88 -5.96
N GLU A 23 2.84 5.60 -4.86
CA GLU A 23 2.30 4.87 -3.72
C GLU A 23 1.03 5.53 -3.19
N LEU A 24 1.07 6.84 -2.89
CA LEU A 24 -0.08 7.59 -2.39
C LEU A 24 -1.26 7.59 -3.37
N ALA A 25 -0.98 7.73 -4.67
CA ALA A 25 -2.02 7.71 -5.70
C ALA A 25 -2.69 6.34 -5.82
N VAL A 26 -1.90 5.26 -5.81
CA VAL A 26 -2.41 3.88 -5.87
C VAL A 26 -3.21 3.56 -4.61
N GLU A 27 -2.70 3.91 -3.43
CA GLU A 27 -3.40 3.70 -2.16
C GLU A 27 -4.75 4.41 -2.14
N HIS A 28 -4.81 5.68 -2.55
CA HIS A 28 -6.04 6.46 -2.60
C HIS A 28 -7.10 5.83 -3.53
N ILE A 29 -6.71 5.45 -4.74
CA ILE A 29 -7.62 4.85 -5.73
C ILE A 29 -8.10 3.48 -5.24
N LEU A 30 -7.18 2.64 -4.74
CA LEU A 30 -7.50 1.30 -4.25
C LEU A 30 -8.45 1.36 -3.04
N PHE A 31 -8.16 2.23 -2.07
CA PHE A 31 -9.04 2.42 -0.91
C PHE A 31 -10.43 2.87 -1.33
N GLY A 32 -10.52 3.86 -2.22
CA GLY A 32 -11.79 4.36 -2.74
C GLY A 32 -12.61 3.28 -3.45
N ALA A 33 -11.95 2.45 -4.26
CA ALA A 33 -12.58 1.32 -4.95
C ALA A 33 -13.08 0.25 -3.96
N LEU A 34 -12.24 -0.17 -3.01
CA LEU A 34 -12.61 -1.16 -2.01
C LEU A 34 -13.73 -0.66 -1.10
N ARG A 35 -13.73 0.61 -0.70
CA ARG A 35 -14.81 1.22 0.09
C ARG A 35 -16.13 1.21 -0.69
N HIS A 36 -16.09 1.56 -1.97
CA HIS A 36 -17.27 1.53 -2.84
C HIS A 36 -17.86 0.12 -3.01
N LEU A 37 -16.99 -0.89 -3.11
CA LEU A 37 -17.38 -2.30 -3.17
C LEU A 37 -17.92 -2.78 -1.82
N ALA A 38 -17.26 -2.47 -0.72
CA ALA A 38 -17.69 -2.85 0.63
C ALA A 38 -19.08 -2.30 0.98
N GLY A 39 -19.41 -1.07 0.54
CA GLY A 39 -20.76 -0.52 0.70
C GLY A 39 -21.87 -1.27 -0.07
N ARG A 40 -21.51 -2.11 -1.05
CA ARG A 40 -22.43 -2.98 -1.80
C ARG A 40 -22.37 -4.45 -1.37
N HIS A 41 -21.18 -4.88 -0.93
CA HIS A 41 -20.82 -6.26 -0.60
C HIS A 41 -20.02 -6.26 0.70
N PRO A 42 -20.67 -6.04 1.86
CA PRO A 42 -19.98 -5.96 3.14
C PRO A 42 -19.25 -7.27 3.51
N GLU A 43 -19.76 -8.42 3.04
CA GLU A 43 -19.15 -9.74 3.20
C GLU A 43 -17.74 -9.84 2.61
N MET A 44 -17.43 -9.04 1.59
CA MET A 44 -16.11 -8.97 0.98
C MET A 44 -15.01 -8.64 2.00
N LEU A 45 -15.33 -7.81 3.01
CA LEU A 45 -14.34 -7.46 4.04
C LEU A 45 -14.02 -8.65 4.95
N ASP A 46 -14.98 -9.54 5.20
CA ASP A 46 -14.77 -10.78 5.96
C ASP A 46 -13.92 -11.76 5.14
N GLU A 47 -14.15 -11.87 3.83
CA GLU A 47 -13.33 -12.68 2.92
C GLU A 47 -11.88 -12.18 2.85
N LEU A 48 -11.68 -10.87 2.77
CA LEU A 48 -10.34 -10.27 2.80
C LEU A 48 -9.63 -10.56 4.12
N GLU A 49 -10.32 -10.46 5.25
CA GLU A 49 -9.78 -10.78 6.57
C GLU A 49 -9.42 -12.28 6.70
N ALA A 50 -10.26 -13.16 6.17
CA ALA A 50 -10.00 -14.59 6.11
C ALA A 50 -8.80 -14.96 5.22
N SER A 51 -8.43 -14.10 4.26
CA SER A 51 -7.29 -14.33 3.36
C SER A 51 -5.92 -14.04 3.99
N LEU A 52 -5.88 -13.27 5.09
CA LEU A 52 -4.62 -12.79 5.70
C LEU A 52 -3.62 -13.89 6.10
N PRO A 53 -4.01 -15.09 6.56
CA PRO A 53 -3.06 -16.17 6.81
C PRO A 53 -2.25 -16.60 5.57
N HIS A 54 -2.76 -16.34 4.36
CA HIS A 54 -2.09 -16.62 3.09
C HIS A 54 -1.24 -15.45 2.58
N LEU A 55 -1.24 -14.31 3.28
CA LEU A 55 -0.41 -13.15 2.97
C LEU A 55 0.97 -13.32 3.61
N TRP A 56 2.01 -13.25 2.77
CA TRP A 56 3.42 -13.40 3.16
C TRP A 56 4.26 -12.26 2.61
N ASP A 57 5.28 -11.88 3.35
CA ASP A 57 6.33 -11.00 2.86
C ASP A 57 7.20 -11.78 1.87
N ARG A 58 7.38 -11.20 0.68
CA ARG A 58 8.18 -11.79 -0.41
C ARG A 58 9.68 -11.49 -0.28
N SER A 59 10.08 -10.77 0.77
CA SER A 59 11.48 -10.56 1.11
C SER A 59 12.17 -11.88 1.48
N GLU A 60 13.45 -11.99 1.15
CA GLU A 60 14.24 -13.18 1.43
C GLU A 60 15.01 -13.07 2.76
N GLY A 61 15.32 -14.22 3.37
CA GLY A 61 16.19 -14.31 4.53
C GLY A 61 15.65 -13.60 5.77
N THR A 62 16.52 -12.91 6.50
CA THR A 62 16.20 -12.26 7.78
C THR A 62 15.34 -11.00 7.65
N ALA A 63 15.10 -10.53 6.42
CA ALA A 63 14.28 -9.36 6.16
C ALA A 63 12.77 -9.69 6.07
N ARG A 64 12.42 -10.98 5.95
CA ARG A 64 11.04 -11.43 5.85
C ARG A 64 10.27 -11.18 7.15
N ASP A 65 9.19 -10.42 7.07
CA ASP A 65 8.27 -10.20 8.19
C ASP A 65 6.81 -10.33 7.72
N ASP A 66 6.33 -11.58 7.67
CA ASP A 66 4.94 -11.89 7.28
C ASP A 66 3.91 -11.21 8.20
N GLU A 67 4.24 -11.07 9.48
CA GLU A 67 3.29 -10.52 10.46
C GLU A 67 3.19 -9.00 10.33
N ALA A 68 4.28 -8.30 10.05
CA ALA A 68 4.24 -6.87 9.74
C ALA A 68 3.35 -6.59 8.51
N VAL A 69 3.46 -7.42 7.45
CA VAL A 69 2.60 -7.29 6.26
C VAL A 69 1.12 -7.53 6.62
N ARG A 70 0.82 -8.55 7.43
CA ARG A 70 -0.55 -8.84 7.88
C ARG A 70 -1.12 -7.73 8.78
N GLU A 71 -0.31 -7.16 9.67
CA GLU A 71 -0.72 -6.05 10.53
C GLU A 71 -1.10 -4.80 9.72
N ILE A 72 -0.34 -4.50 8.67
CA ILE A 72 -0.69 -3.41 7.74
C ILE A 72 -2.04 -3.71 7.07
N ALA A 73 -2.25 -4.94 6.59
CA ALA A 73 -3.51 -5.33 5.96
C ALA A 73 -4.70 -5.28 6.94
N ARG A 74 -4.55 -5.74 8.19
CA ARG A 74 -5.59 -5.66 9.24
C ARG A 74 -5.99 -4.21 9.50
N ARG A 75 -5.03 -3.29 9.58
CA ARG A 75 -5.32 -1.85 9.75
C ARG A 75 -6.11 -1.29 8.58
N PHE A 76 -5.78 -1.69 7.35
CA PHE A 76 -6.48 -1.25 6.15
C PHE A 76 -7.93 -1.75 6.10
N ILE A 77 -8.16 -3.03 6.42
CA ILE A 77 -9.51 -3.61 6.53
C ILE A 77 -10.30 -2.89 7.63
N LYS A 78 -9.69 -2.64 8.78
CA LYS A 78 -10.33 -1.87 9.87
C LYS A 78 -10.74 -0.46 9.42
N SER A 79 -9.90 0.24 8.66
CA SER A 79 -10.23 1.55 8.09
C SER A 79 -11.39 1.48 7.10
N LEU A 80 -11.42 0.45 6.24
CA LEU A 80 -12.54 0.24 5.31
C LEU A 80 -13.86 -0.01 6.03
N ARG A 81 -13.86 -0.81 7.12
CA ARG A 81 -15.05 -1.07 7.95
C ARG A 81 -15.56 0.20 8.66
N ALA A 82 -14.70 1.17 8.96
CA ALA A 82 -15.10 2.41 9.62
C ALA A 82 -15.74 3.43 8.65
N GLU A 83 -15.52 3.27 7.35
CA GLU A 83 -15.91 4.22 6.29
C GLU A 83 -17.03 3.68 5.37
N ALA A 84 -17.45 2.43 5.59
CA ALA A 84 -18.53 1.73 4.88
C ALA A 84 -19.86 1.87 5.64
#